data_AF-S4W4H3-F1
#
_entry.id   AF-S4W4H3-F1
#
_cell.length_a   1.000
_cell.length_b   1.000
_cell.length_c   1.000
_cell.angle_alpha   90.00
_cell.angle_beta   90.00
_cell.angle_gamma   90.00
#
_symmetry.space_group_name_H-M   'P 1'
#
loop_
_entity.id
_entity.type
_entity.pdbx_description
1 polymer ?
#
loop_
_entity_poly.entity_id
_entity_poly.type
_entity_poly.pdbx_seq_one_letter_code
_entity_poly.pdbx_strand_id
1 'polypeptide(L)'
;GLVRGQEVKDTGAPITIPVGRGTLGRIINVIGEPIDERGPIKATKYAPIHADPPTFAEQSTSAEVLETGIKVVDLLAPYARGGKIGLFGGAGVGKTVFIQELINNIAKAHGGFSVFTGVGERTREGNDLYREMIETGVINLEGESKVALVFGQMNEPPGARARVALTGLTIAEYFRDEEGQDVLLFVDNIFRFTQAGSEVSALLGR
;
A
#
# COMPACT_ATOMS: atom_id res chain seq x y z
N GLY A 1 -6.59 -28.42 1.17
CA GLY A 1 -7.65 -29.45 1.12
C GLY A 1 -8.76 -29.04 0.17
N LEU A 2 -8.43 -28.67 -1.08
CA LEU A 2 -9.41 -28.48 -2.14
C LEU A 2 -9.65 -29.82 -2.84
N VAL A 3 -10.88 -30.08 -3.27
CA VAL A 3 -11.25 -31.33 -3.95
C VAL A 3 -11.90 -31.05 -5.30
N ARG A 4 -11.74 -31.97 -6.25
CA ARG A 4 -12.40 -31.88 -7.56
C ARG A 4 -13.92 -31.97 -7.35
N GLY A 5 -14.67 -31.09 -8.01
CA GLY A 5 -16.13 -31.01 -7.90
C GLY A 5 -16.65 -30.15 -6.75
N GLN A 6 -15.76 -29.47 -6.01
CA GLN A 6 -16.18 -28.48 -5.02
C GLN A 6 -16.91 -27.31 -5.70
N GLU A 7 -18.05 -26.91 -5.13
CA GLU A 7 -18.80 -25.77 -5.64
C GLU A 7 -17.99 -24.48 -5.51
N VAL A 8 -18.03 -23.66 -6.56
CA VAL A 8 -17.39 -22.33 -6.61
C VAL A 8 -18.45 -21.33 -7.03
N LYS A 9 -18.55 -20.23 -6.29
CA LYS A 9 -19.46 -19.13 -6.59
C LYS A 9 -18.70 -18.02 -7.29
N ASP A 10 -19.16 -17.63 -8.47
CA ASP A 10 -18.71 -16.43 -9.15
C ASP A 10 -19.27 -15.18 -8.44
N THR A 11 -18.39 -14.23 -8.13
CA THR A 11 -18.75 -12.93 -7.56
C THR A 11 -19.25 -11.95 -8.62
N GLY A 12 -18.99 -12.21 -9.91
CA GLY A 12 -19.33 -11.34 -11.03
C GLY A 12 -18.47 -10.07 -11.13
N ALA A 13 -17.43 -9.97 -10.30
CA ALA A 13 -16.55 -8.82 -10.19
C ALA A 13 -15.13 -9.23 -9.81
N PRO A 14 -14.11 -8.42 -10.14
CA PRO A 14 -12.76 -8.57 -9.58
C PRO A 14 -12.77 -8.56 -8.04
N ILE A 15 -11.64 -8.94 -7.44
CA ILE A 15 -11.42 -8.77 -6.00
C ILE A 15 -11.73 -7.31 -5.64
N THR A 16 -12.70 -7.14 -4.74
CA THR A 16 -13.28 -5.85 -4.37
C THR A 16 -13.04 -5.62 -2.89
N ILE A 17 -12.41 -4.49 -2.55
CA ILE A 17 -11.88 -4.21 -1.22
C ILE A 17 -12.50 -2.96 -0.60
N PRO A 18 -12.57 -2.83 0.73
CA PRO A 18 -13.00 -1.60 1.38
C PRO A 18 -12.00 -0.48 1.09
N VAL A 19 -12.52 0.72 0.82
CA VAL A 19 -11.73 1.94 0.60
C VAL A 19 -12.22 3.12 1.45
N GLY A 20 -11.43 4.18 1.50
CA GLY A 20 -11.70 5.41 2.25
C GLY A 20 -11.22 5.40 3.69
N ARG A 21 -11.53 6.46 4.44
CA ARG A 21 -10.93 6.73 5.76
C ARG A 21 -11.05 5.60 6.78
N GLY A 22 -12.02 4.69 6.62
CA GLY A 22 -12.17 3.51 7.47
C GLY A 22 -10.98 2.54 7.40
N THR A 23 -10.16 2.58 6.34
CA THR A 23 -8.95 1.77 6.17
C THR A 23 -7.73 2.33 6.91
N LEU A 24 -7.77 3.60 7.33
CA LEU A 24 -6.66 4.24 8.04
C LEU A 24 -6.48 3.61 9.42
N GLY A 25 -5.22 3.33 9.76
CA GLY A 25 -4.80 2.66 10.98
C GLY A 25 -5.10 1.16 11.01
N ARG A 26 -5.60 0.59 9.91
CA ARG A 26 -5.93 -0.83 9.79
C ARG A 26 -4.83 -1.60 9.06
N ILE A 27 -4.75 -2.88 9.35
CA ILE A 27 -3.96 -3.84 8.56
C ILE A 27 -4.89 -4.70 7.72
N ILE A 28 -4.70 -4.68 6.41
CA ILE A 28 -5.59 -5.31 5.42
C ILE A 28 -4.80 -6.34 4.60
N ASN A 29 -5.40 -7.49 4.33
CA ASN A 29 -4.84 -8.50 3.42
C ASN A 29 -5.20 -8.21 1.94
N VAL A 30 -4.73 -9.05 1.02
CA VAL A 30 -4.94 -8.89 -0.43
C VAL A 30 -6.42 -8.81 -0.84
N ILE A 31 -7.32 -9.47 -0.12
CA ILE A 31 -8.76 -9.51 -0.44
C ILE A 31 -9.59 -8.47 0.35
N GLY A 32 -8.94 -7.58 1.11
CA GLY A 32 -9.62 -6.49 1.80
C GLY A 32 -10.09 -6.82 3.22
N GLU A 33 -9.71 -7.99 3.77
CA GLU A 33 -10.08 -8.37 5.13
C GLU A 33 -9.09 -7.79 6.14
N PRO A 34 -9.56 -7.32 7.31
CA PRO A 34 -8.68 -6.88 8.38
C PRO A 34 -7.98 -8.07 9.04
N ILE A 35 -6.66 -7.94 9.25
CA ILE A 35 -5.82 -8.95 9.92
C ILE A 35 -5.17 -8.41 11.21
N ASP A 36 -5.69 -7.30 11.72
CA ASP A 36 -5.20 -6.63 12.94
C ASP A 36 -6.01 -6.97 14.20
N GLU A 37 -6.98 -7.89 14.12
CA GLU A 37 -7.88 -8.29 15.22
C GLU A 37 -8.72 -7.14 15.81
N ARG A 38 -8.85 -6.00 15.11
CA ARG A 38 -9.60 -4.81 15.57
C ARG A 38 -11.05 -4.76 15.07
N GLY A 39 -11.63 -5.93 14.80
CA GLY A 39 -12.98 -6.07 14.25
C GLY A 39 -13.10 -5.67 12.78
N PRO A 40 -14.31 -5.53 12.22
CA PRO A 40 -14.51 -5.22 10.82
C PRO A 40 -14.07 -3.79 10.47
N ILE A 41 -13.73 -3.57 9.20
CA ILE A 41 -13.45 -2.23 8.65
C ILE A 41 -14.79 -1.53 8.39
N LYS A 42 -14.97 -0.34 8.96
CA LYS A 42 -16.15 0.49 8.72
C LYS A 42 -15.99 1.22 7.38
N ALA A 43 -16.33 0.54 6.29
CA ALA A 43 -16.26 1.09 4.94
C ALA A 43 -17.66 1.36 4.39
N THR A 44 -17.81 2.51 3.71
CA THR A 44 -19.03 2.88 2.98
C THR A 44 -18.91 2.64 1.48
N LYS A 45 -17.67 2.54 0.98
CA LYS A 45 -17.34 2.32 -0.43
C LYS A 45 -16.40 1.14 -0.57
N TYR A 46 -16.51 0.48 -1.72
CA TYR A 46 -15.68 -0.64 -2.11
C TYR A 46 -15.23 -0.44 -3.55
N ALA A 47 -14.00 -0.85 -3.87
CA ALA A 47 -13.42 -0.69 -5.20
C ALA A 47 -12.70 -1.96 -5.66
N PRO A 48 -12.73 -2.27 -6.97
CA PRO A 48 -11.99 -3.40 -7.53
C PRO A 48 -10.48 -3.13 -7.54
N ILE A 49 -9.66 -4.15 -7.28
CA ILE A 49 -8.20 -4.00 -7.31
C ILE A 49 -7.62 -3.88 -8.73
N HIS A 50 -8.44 -4.12 -9.75
CA HIS A 50 -8.07 -3.98 -11.15
C HIS A 50 -8.76 -2.74 -11.71
N ALA A 51 -7.98 -1.71 -11.96
CA ALA A 51 -8.40 -0.46 -12.59
C ALA A 51 -7.50 -0.14 -13.79
N ASP A 52 -8.07 0.55 -14.77
CA ASP A 52 -7.29 1.09 -15.88
C ASP A 52 -6.46 2.29 -15.40
N PRO A 53 -5.25 2.50 -15.96
CA PRO A 53 -4.45 3.67 -15.62
C PRO A 53 -5.15 4.97 -16.06
N PRO A 54 -4.83 6.12 -15.43
CA PRO A 54 -5.34 7.41 -15.86
C PRO A 54 -5.06 7.68 -17.35
N THR A 55 -6.06 8.23 -18.02
CA THR A 55 -5.98 8.58 -19.44
C THR A 55 -4.97 9.71 -19.68
N PHE A 56 -4.53 9.87 -20.92
CA PHE A 56 -3.61 10.97 -21.28
C PHE A 56 -4.17 12.35 -20.94
N ALA A 57 -5.49 12.53 -21.01
CA ALA A 57 -6.16 13.81 -20.70
C ALA A 57 -6.19 14.14 -19.20
N GLU A 58 -6.08 13.13 -18.34
CA GLU A 58 -6.09 13.28 -16.87
C GLU A 58 -4.68 13.50 -16.30
N GLN A 59 -3.63 13.33 -17.11
CA GLN A 59 -2.26 13.53 -16.66
C GLN A 59 -1.95 15.02 -16.52
N SER A 60 -1.45 15.41 -15.34
CA SER A 60 -0.93 16.76 -15.14
C SER A 60 0.34 16.98 -15.94
N THR A 61 0.44 18.14 -16.57
CA THR A 61 1.67 18.61 -17.24
C THR A 61 2.52 19.50 -16.33
N SER A 62 2.07 19.82 -15.12
CA SER A 62 2.84 20.63 -14.16
C SER A 62 3.89 19.77 -13.46
N ALA A 63 5.13 20.23 -13.49
CA ALA A 63 6.19 19.66 -12.67
C ALA A 63 6.18 20.37 -11.31
N GLU A 64 5.71 19.68 -10.28
CA GLU A 64 5.66 20.18 -8.90
C GLU A 64 6.58 19.34 -8.02
N VAL A 65 7.29 20.01 -7.11
CA VAL A 65 8.15 19.34 -6.14
C VAL A 65 7.33 18.98 -4.91
N LEU A 66 7.51 17.75 -4.42
CA LEU A 66 7.01 17.30 -3.14
C LEU A 66 8.10 17.53 -2.09
N GLU A 67 7.90 18.55 -1.25
CA GLU A 67 8.80 18.84 -0.13
C GLU A 67 8.69 17.75 0.94
N THR A 68 9.80 17.04 1.19
CA THR A 68 9.84 15.90 2.12
C THR A 68 10.27 16.27 3.53
N GLY A 69 10.91 17.44 3.71
CA GLY A 69 11.54 17.85 4.96
C GLY A 69 12.89 17.18 5.20
N ILE A 70 13.35 16.32 4.28
CA ILE A 70 14.63 15.62 4.39
C ILE A 70 15.66 16.34 3.53
N LYS A 71 16.58 17.06 4.18
CA LYS A 71 17.58 17.93 3.50
C LYS A 71 18.30 17.28 2.32
N VAL A 72 18.75 16.02 2.46
CA VAL A 72 19.48 15.34 1.38
C VAL A 72 18.58 15.02 0.19
N VAL A 73 17.31 14.71 0.43
CA VAL A 73 16.30 14.46 -0.61
C VAL A 73 15.94 15.77 -1.28
N ASP A 74 15.49 16.75 -0.52
CA ASP A 74 14.99 18.02 -1.05
C ASP A 74 16.07 18.82 -1.80
N LEU A 75 17.34 18.66 -1.43
CA LEU A 75 18.45 19.36 -2.09
C LEU A 75 19.05 18.60 -3.29
N LEU A 76 19.32 17.30 -3.15
CA LEU A 76 20.10 16.56 -4.15
C LEU A 76 19.24 15.73 -5.10
N ALA A 77 18.09 15.25 -4.64
CA ALA A 77 17.21 14.36 -5.39
C ALA A 77 15.74 14.66 -5.06
N PRO A 78 15.24 15.87 -5.39
CA PRO A 78 13.90 16.30 -5.01
C PRO A 78 12.84 15.39 -5.63
N TYR A 79 11.83 15.06 -4.84
CA TYR A 79 10.74 14.20 -5.30
C TYR A 79 9.74 15.03 -6.11
N ALA A 80 9.33 14.52 -7.26
CA ALA A 80 8.25 15.11 -8.04
C ALA A 80 6.90 14.61 -7.49
N ARG A 81 5.93 15.52 -7.32
CA ARG A 81 4.54 15.18 -7.02
C ARG A 81 3.98 14.31 -8.16
N GLY A 82 3.32 13.20 -7.82
CA GLY A 82 2.88 12.19 -8.81
C GLY A 82 4.01 11.36 -9.44
N GLY A 83 5.26 11.58 -9.01
CA GLY A 83 6.43 10.85 -9.47
C GLY A 83 6.54 9.44 -8.89
N LYS A 84 7.44 8.65 -9.47
CA LYS A 84 7.81 7.32 -8.98
C LYS A 84 9.25 7.37 -8.49
N ILE A 85 9.48 6.98 -7.25
CA ILE A 85 10.79 7.04 -6.61
C ILE A 85 11.25 5.62 -6.26
N GLY A 86 12.51 5.31 -6.58
CA GLY A 86 13.15 4.07 -6.19
C GLY A 86 14.02 4.26 -4.94
N LEU A 87 13.71 3.56 -3.85
CA LEU A 87 14.55 3.49 -2.65
C LEU A 87 15.45 2.24 -2.71
N PHE A 88 16.65 2.40 -3.25
CA PHE A 88 17.62 1.31 -3.40
C PHE A 88 18.49 1.19 -2.15
N GLY A 89 18.47 0.02 -1.51
CA GLY A 89 19.29 -0.22 -0.33
C GLY A 89 19.27 -1.66 0.15
N GLY A 90 20.38 -2.10 0.74
CA GLY A 90 20.53 -3.42 1.35
C GLY A 90 19.77 -3.55 2.68
N ALA A 91 19.98 -4.67 3.38
CA ALA A 91 19.47 -4.83 4.74
C ALA A 91 20.23 -3.90 5.71
N GLY A 92 19.54 -3.34 6.71
CA GLY A 92 20.16 -2.55 7.78
C GLY A 92 20.58 -1.12 7.42
N VAL A 93 20.32 -0.64 6.20
CA VAL A 93 20.69 0.72 5.77
C VAL A 93 19.68 1.81 6.20
N GLY A 94 18.68 1.47 7.01
CA GLY A 94 17.70 2.43 7.53
C GLY A 94 16.52 2.74 6.59
N LYS A 95 16.21 1.88 5.60
CA LYS A 95 15.06 2.09 4.69
C LYS A 95 13.73 2.27 5.41
N THR A 96 13.47 1.42 6.41
CA THR A 96 12.24 1.46 7.19
C THR A 96 12.11 2.77 7.97
N VAL A 97 13.19 3.19 8.63
CA VAL A 97 13.26 4.49 9.34
C VAL A 97 13.02 5.65 8.38
N PHE A 98 13.63 5.59 7.19
CA PHE A 98 13.44 6.61 6.16
C PHE A 98 11.98 6.69 5.66
N ILE A 99 11.33 5.54 5.44
CA ILE A 99 9.91 5.47 5.04
C ILE A 99 9.01 6.06 6.13
N GLN A 100 9.25 5.70 7.39
CA GLN A 100 8.47 6.23 8.50
C GLN A 100 8.62 7.74 8.65
N GLU A 101 9.84 8.26 8.50
CA GLU A 101 10.09 9.69 8.55
C GLU A 101 9.40 10.44 7.40
N LEU A 102 9.40 9.86 6.19
CA LEU A 102 8.63 10.40 5.07
C LEU A 102 7.13 10.45 5.36
N ILE A 103 6.56 9.36 5.90
CA ILE A 103 5.14 9.31 6.28
C ILE A 103 4.83 10.39 7.32
N ASN A 104 5.67 10.50 8.36
CA ASN A 104 5.52 11.46 9.43
C ASN A 104 5.56 12.91 8.92
N ASN A 105 6.53 13.25 8.07
CA ASN A 105 6.70 14.61 7.57
C ASN A 105 5.58 15.01 6.63
N ILE A 106 5.14 14.12 5.74
CA ILE A 106 4.05 14.42 4.81
C ILE A 106 2.69 14.48 5.53
N ALA A 107 2.46 13.60 6.50
CA ALA A 107 1.26 13.67 7.34
C ALA A 107 1.15 15.00 8.12
N LYS A 108 2.28 15.54 8.59
CA LYS A 108 2.33 16.81 9.33
C LYS A 108 2.30 18.05 8.44
N ALA A 109 3.03 18.04 7.32
CA ALA A 109 3.23 19.23 6.49
C ALA A 109 2.13 19.41 5.43
N HIS A 110 1.65 18.32 4.82
CA HIS A 110 0.74 18.38 3.67
C HIS A 110 -0.66 17.84 3.95
N GLY A 111 -0.91 17.33 5.16
CA GLY A 111 -2.21 16.77 5.56
C GLY A 111 -2.62 15.50 4.80
N GLY A 112 -1.75 15.00 3.92
CA GLY A 112 -2.01 13.85 3.05
C GLY A 112 -2.02 12.51 3.78
N PHE A 113 -2.55 11.51 3.10
CA PHE A 113 -2.58 10.13 3.60
C PHE A 113 -1.43 9.30 3.04
N SER A 114 -1.08 8.23 3.72
CA SER A 114 -0.11 7.25 3.25
C SER A 114 -0.73 5.87 3.16
N VAL A 115 -0.27 5.07 2.21
CA VAL A 115 -0.61 3.65 2.10
C VAL A 115 0.70 2.88 2.04
N PHE A 116 0.93 2.00 3.01
CA PHE A 116 2.08 1.11 3.01
C PHE A 116 1.66 -0.27 2.55
N THR A 117 2.33 -0.77 1.51
CA THR A 117 2.04 -2.07 0.92
C THR A 117 3.24 -2.98 1.04
N GLY A 118 3.17 -3.90 2.00
CA GLY A 118 4.19 -4.92 2.22
C GLY A 118 3.98 -6.14 1.33
N VAL A 119 4.65 -6.18 0.18
CA VAL A 119 4.67 -7.26 -0.79
C VAL A 119 5.77 -8.28 -0.47
N GLY A 120 5.37 -9.46 -0.03
CA GLY A 120 6.31 -10.51 0.38
C GLY A 120 7.17 -10.08 1.57
N GLU A 121 6.59 -9.29 2.48
CA GLU A 121 7.27 -8.83 3.68
C GLU A 121 7.35 -9.92 4.74
N ARG A 122 8.37 -9.84 5.60
CA ARG A 122 8.46 -10.72 6.77
C ARG A 122 7.42 -10.29 7.78
N THR A 123 6.68 -11.24 8.34
CA THR A 123 5.69 -10.99 9.41
C THR A 123 6.28 -10.21 10.59
N ARG A 124 7.53 -10.49 10.97
CA ARG A 124 8.25 -9.75 12.02
C ARG A 124 8.44 -8.27 11.65
N GLU A 125 8.93 -8.00 10.44
CA GLU A 125 9.20 -6.63 9.97
C GLU A 125 7.90 -5.81 9.86
N GLY A 126 6.81 -6.43 9.39
CA GLY A 126 5.49 -5.82 9.38
C GLY A 126 4.93 -5.51 10.78
N ASN A 127 5.12 -6.43 11.75
CA ASN A 127 4.72 -6.19 13.13
C ASN A 127 5.55 -5.07 13.79
N ASP A 128 6.87 -5.07 13.58
CA ASP A 128 7.76 -4.04 14.14
C ASP A 128 7.37 -2.66 13.57
N LEU A 129 7.13 -2.57 12.25
CA LEU A 129 6.63 -1.36 11.60
C LEU A 129 5.30 -0.88 12.19
N TYR A 130 4.34 -1.79 12.38
CA TYR A 130 3.03 -1.44 12.94
C TYR A 130 3.14 -0.88 14.36
N ARG A 131 3.95 -1.51 15.21
CA ARG A 131 4.19 -1.03 16.59
C ARG A 131 4.88 0.33 16.60
N GLU A 132 5.89 0.52 15.77
CA GLU A 132 6.61 1.79 15.68
C GLU A 132 5.71 2.92 15.16
N MET A 133 4.81 2.63 14.22
CA MET A 133 3.80 3.60 13.76
C MET A 133 2.78 3.97 14.85
N ILE A 134 2.47 3.05 15.77
CA ILE A 134 1.63 3.35 16.94
C ILE A 134 2.40 4.26 17.91
N GLU A 135 3.65 3.91 18.22
CA GLU A 135 4.50 4.66 19.17
C GLU A 135 4.80 6.09 18.68
N THR A 136 4.98 6.27 17.37
CA THR A 136 5.22 7.58 16.75
C THR A 136 3.94 8.39 16.52
N GLY A 137 2.76 7.80 16.78
CA GLY A 137 1.46 8.46 16.63
C GLY A 137 0.96 8.59 15.19
N VAL A 138 1.63 7.95 14.22
CA VAL A 138 1.18 7.88 12.82
C VAL A 138 -0.10 7.02 12.72
N ILE A 139 -0.14 5.94 13.50
CA ILE A 139 -1.34 5.13 13.75
C ILE A 139 -1.84 5.46 15.16
N ASN A 140 -3.01 6.07 15.23
CA ASN A 140 -3.71 6.27 16.50
C ASN A 140 -4.83 5.24 16.62
N LEU A 141 -4.80 4.42 17.68
CA LEU A 141 -5.78 3.36 17.90
C LEU A 141 -7.15 3.88 18.32
N GLU A 142 -7.19 5.05 18.95
CA GLU A 142 -8.40 5.69 19.51
C GLU A 142 -8.80 6.98 18.78
N GLY A 143 -7.95 7.45 17.85
CA GLY A 143 -8.12 8.69 17.12
C GLY A 143 -7.88 8.56 15.62
N GLU A 144 -7.53 9.68 14.98
CA GLU A 144 -7.28 9.70 13.55
C GLU A 144 -5.90 9.15 13.20
N SER A 145 -5.86 8.11 12.38
CA SER A 145 -4.63 7.58 11.78
C SER A 145 -4.41 8.19 10.40
N LYS A 146 -3.15 8.26 9.95
CA LYS A 146 -2.79 8.84 8.63
C LYS A 146 -2.28 7.83 7.62
N VAL A 147 -2.14 6.57 8.01
CA VAL A 147 -1.62 5.49 7.16
C VAL A 147 -2.56 4.29 7.13
N ALA A 148 -2.76 3.69 5.96
CA ALA A 148 -3.35 2.36 5.82
C ALA A 148 -2.25 1.33 5.55
N LEU A 149 -2.30 0.17 6.19
CA LEU A 149 -1.32 -0.91 6.00
C LEU A 149 -1.95 -2.06 5.21
N VAL A 150 -1.29 -2.48 4.14
CA VAL A 150 -1.69 -3.62 3.32
C VAL A 150 -0.55 -4.63 3.29
N PHE A 151 -0.79 -5.85 3.77
CA PHE A 151 0.24 -6.89 3.83
C PHE A 151 -0.14 -8.12 3.02
N GLY A 152 0.84 -8.59 2.25
CA GLY A 152 0.85 -9.90 1.60
C GLY A 152 2.16 -10.56 1.99
N GLN A 153 2.12 -11.37 3.04
CA GLN A 153 3.34 -11.83 3.72
C GLN A 153 4.09 -12.92 2.92
N MET A 154 5.35 -13.19 3.29
CA MET A 154 6.15 -14.23 2.61
C MET A 154 5.55 -15.65 2.68
N ASN A 155 4.76 -15.94 3.71
CA ASN A 155 4.07 -17.22 3.90
C ASN A 155 2.81 -17.35 3.01
N GLU A 156 2.38 -16.28 2.34
CA GLU A 156 1.25 -16.31 1.44
C GLU A 156 1.61 -16.83 0.04
N PRO A 157 0.66 -17.47 -0.66
CA PRO A 157 0.89 -17.99 -2.00
C PRO A 157 1.25 -16.86 -2.98
N PRO A 158 1.98 -17.18 -4.07
CA PRO A 158 2.41 -16.16 -5.04
C PRO A 158 1.23 -15.40 -5.67
N GLY A 159 0.05 -16.01 -5.79
CA GLY A 159 -1.16 -15.33 -6.26
C GLY A 159 -1.56 -14.13 -5.38
N ALA A 160 -1.44 -14.26 -4.05
CA ALA A 160 -1.73 -13.18 -3.13
C ALA A 160 -0.65 -12.08 -3.19
N ARG A 161 0.63 -12.48 -3.14
CA ARG A 161 1.77 -11.55 -3.27
C ARG A 161 1.77 -10.77 -4.58
N ALA A 162 1.35 -11.39 -5.68
CA ALA A 162 1.25 -10.76 -7.00
C ALA A 162 0.04 -9.80 -7.15
N ARG A 163 -0.81 -9.68 -6.14
CA ARG A 163 -2.01 -8.83 -6.17
C ARG A 163 -2.05 -7.80 -5.06
N VAL A 164 -1.34 -8.02 -3.95
CA VAL A 164 -1.39 -7.11 -2.80
C VAL A 164 -0.93 -5.67 -3.10
N ALA A 165 0.03 -5.49 -4.02
CA ALA A 165 0.43 -4.17 -4.51
C ALA A 165 -0.74 -3.39 -5.12
N LEU A 166 -1.65 -4.10 -5.80
CA LEU A 166 -2.84 -3.51 -6.40
C LEU A 166 -3.86 -3.14 -5.34
N THR A 167 -4.03 -3.96 -4.31
CA THR A 167 -4.88 -3.64 -3.15
C THR A 167 -4.45 -2.32 -2.50
N GLY A 168 -3.15 -2.14 -2.27
CA GLY A 168 -2.61 -0.88 -1.76
C GLY A 168 -2.81 0.29 -2.73
N LEU A 169 -2.60 0.07 -4.03
CA LEU A 169 -2.84 1.07 -5.06
C LEU A 169 -4.30 1.53 -5.06
N THR A 170 -5.27 0.62 -5.01
CA THR A 170 -6.71 0.95 -5.02
C THR A 170 -7.13 1.80 -3.82
N ILE A 171 -6.56 1.58 -2.63
CA ILE A 171 -6.80 2.46 -1.48
C ILE A 171 -6.22 3.84 -1.74
N ALA A 172 -5.00 3.92 -2.31
CA ALA A 172 -4.37 5.19 -2.63
C ALA A 172 -5.13 5.96 -3.72
N GLU A 173 -5.64 5.26 -4.75
CA GLU A 173 -6.45 5.85 -5.82
C GLU A 173 -7.75 6.42 -5.30
N TYR A 174 -8.40 5.77 -4.33
CA TYR A 174 -9.57 6.36 -3.68
C TYR A 174 -9.24 7.72 -3.04
N PHE A 175 -8.14 7.81 -2.28
CA PHE A 175 -7.75 9.07 -1.65
C PHE A 175 -7.35 10.15 -2.67
N ARG A 176 -6.75 9.74 -3.80
CA ARG A 176 -6.43 10.63 -4.93
C ARG A 176 -7.69 11.17 -5.61
N ASP A 177 -8.58 10.27 -6.03
CA ASP A 177 -9.67 10.60 -6.97
C ASP A 177 -10.91 11.14 -6.26
N GLU A 178 -11.25 10.58 -5.09
CA GLU A 178 -12.49 10.90 -4.37
C GLU A 178 -12.27 11.93 -3.25
N GLU A 179 -11.09 11.91 -2.61
CA GLU A 179 -10.74 12.88 -1.56
C GLU A 179 -9.81 14.01 -2.03
N GLY A 180 -9.28 13.93 -3.26
CA GLY A 180 -8.42 14.97 -3.84
C GLY A 180 -7.14 15.21 -3.04
N GLN A 181 -6.63 14.19 -2.34
CA GLN A 181 -5.47 14.31 -1.47
C GLN A 181 -4.17 13.92 -2.19
N ASP A 182 -3.06 14.50 -1.74
CA ASP A 182 -1.75 13.92 -2.04
C ASP A 182 -1.58 12.63 -1.23
N VAL A 183 -1.20 11.57 -1.92
CA VAL A 183 -1.06 10.25 -1.30
C VAL A 183 0.34 9.71 -1.54
N LEU A 184 0.99 9.25 -0.47
CA LEU A 184 2.20 8.44 -0.59
C LEU A 184 1.83 6.97 -0.62
N LEU A 185 2.18 6.30 -1.72
CA LEU A 185 2.13 4.84 -1.80
C LEU A 185 3.54 4.27 -1.65
N PHE A 186 3.75 3.51 -0.57
CA PHE A 186 4.96 2.73 -0.37
C PHE A 186 4.73 1.28 -0.80
N VAL A 187 5.63 0.74 -1.62
CA VAL A 187 5.60 -0.66 -2.06
C VAL A 187 6.92 -1.32 -1.67
N ASP A 188 6.93 -2.01 -0.53
CA ASP A 188 8.08 -2.80 -0.07
C ASP A 188 7.74 -4.29 -0.15
N ASN A 189 8.26 -5.11 -1.06
CA ASN A 189 9.25 -4.78 -2.06
C ASN A 189 8.71 -4.96 -3.48
N ILE A 190 8.88 -3.95 -4.34
CA ILE A 190 8.48 -4.03 -5.74
C ILE A 190 9.17 -5.19 -6.50
N PHE A 191 10.38 -5.60 -6.09
CA PHE A 191 11.02 -6.79 -6.65
C PHE A 191 10.23 -8.07 -6.33
N ARG A 192 9.67 -8.18 -5.11
CA ARG A 192 8.85 -9.33 -4.69
C ARG A 192 7.52 -9.40 -5.43
N PHE A 193 6.97 -8.25 -5.82
CA PHE A 193 5.82 -8.20 -6.73
C PHE A 193 6.13 -8.87 -8.07
N THR A 194 7.24 -8.50 -8.70
CA THR A 194 7.71 -9.12 -9.96
C THR A 194 8.03 -10.60 -9.78
N GLN A 195 8.70 -10.96 -8.68
CA GLN A 195 9.02 -12.36 -8.37
C GLN A 195 7.75 -13.22 -8.25
N ALA A 196 6.76 -12.75 -7.49
CA ALA A 196 5.48 -13.44 -7.36
C ALA A 196 4.78 -13.58 -8.72
N GLY A 197 4.84 -12.56 -9.57
CA GLY A 197 4.35 -12.62 -10.96
C GLY A 197 5.04 -13.71 -11.79
N SER A 198 6.37 -13.83 -11.67
CA SER A 198 7.15 -14.89 -12.33
C SER A 198 6.76 -16.28 -11.84
N GLU A 199 6.59 -16.47 -10.52
CA GLU A 199 6.11 -17.73 -9.94
C GLU A 199 4.72 -18.11 -10.46
N VAL A 200 3.78 -17.15 -10.54
CA VAL A 200 2.46 -17.37 -11.13
C VAL A 200 2.56 -17.73 -12.62
N SER A 201 3.43 -17.06 -13.38
CA SER A 201 3.63 -17.36 -14.81
C SER A 201 4.11 -18.80 -15.03
N ALA A 202 5.08 -19.25 -14.23
CA ALA A 202 5.60 -20.61 -14.31
C ALA A 202 4.52 -21.66 -14.00
N LEU A 203 3.65 -21.40 -13.00
CA LEU A 203 2.52 -22.28 -12.67
C LEU A 203 1.45 -22.33 -13.78
N LEU A 204 1.36 -21.29 -14.60
CA LEU A 204 0.49 -21.23 -15.79
C LEU A 204 1.13 -21.85 -17.04
N GLY A 205 2.37 -22.34 -16.96
CA GLY A 205 3.08 -22.98 -18.07
C GLY A 205 3.57 -22.01 -19.15
N ARG A 206 3.88 -20.75 -18.79
CA ARG A 206 4.43 -19.73 -19.68
C ARG A 206 5.90 -19.44 -19.41
#